data_AF-A0A8T5LUI5-F1
#
_entry.id   AF-A0A8T5LUI5-F1
#
_cell.length_a   1.000
_cell.length_b   1.000
_cell.length_c   1.000
_cell.angle_alpha   90.00
_cell.angle_beta   90.00
_cell.angle_gamma   90.00
#
_symmetry.space_group_name_H-M   'P 1'
#
loop_
_entity.id
_entity.type
_entity.pdbx_description
1 polymer ?
#
loop_
_entity_poly.entity_id
_entity_poly.type
_entity_poly.pdbx_seq_one_letter_code
_entity_poly.pdbx_strand_id
1 'polypeptide(L)'
;ELDAKYSETPEFEEKIINQIKRPSELRTAIINIKGATCQICGYPGFKKKDDTIYAETHHMIELNKKVPKTLQSWNILVLCPLCHRKIHYAECESEYLDKHWRIILEDKEYII
;
A
#
# COMPACT_ATOMS: atom_id res chain seq x y z
N GLU A 1 12.71 28.66 -15.83
CA GLU A 1 12.87 29.30 -14.50
C GLU A 1 13.31 28.30 -13.44
N LEU A 2 12.61 27.17 -13.26
CA LEU A 2 13.00 26.13 -12.30
C LEU A 2 14.38 25.51 -12.60
N ASP A 3 14.69 25.21 -13.86
CA ASP A 3 15.99 24.61 -14.23
C ASP A 3 17.17 25.52 -13.88
N ALA A 4 16.99 26.84 -13.99
CA ALA A 4 18.00 27.82 -13.58
C ALA A 4 18.07 27.96 -12.05
N LYS A 5 16.94 27.75 -11.36
CA LYS A 5 16.84 27.81 -9.88
C LYS A 5 17.44 26.58 -9.20
N TYR A 6 17.37 25.41 -9.84
CA TYR A 6 17.82 24.12 -9.30
C TYR A 6 18.92 23.51 -10.18
N SER A 7 19.88 24.33 -10.61
CA SER A 7 21.00 23.91 -11.46
C SER A 7 22.18 23.30 -10.70
N GLU A 8 22.09 23.23 -9.37
CA GLU A 8 23.17 22.74 -8.51
C GLU A 8 23.30 21.22 -8.56
N THR A 9 24.49 20.74 -8.20
CA THR A 9 24.77 19.29 -8.12
C THR A 9 24.17 18.71 -6.84
N PRO A 10 23.54 17.53 -6.87
CA PRO A 10 22.99 16.90 -5.67
C PRO A 10 24.06 16.63 -4.60
N GLU A 11 23.75 16.99 -3.35
CA GLU A 11 24.53 16.58 -2.17
C GLU A 11 23.90 15.34 -1.51
N PHE A 12 24.75 14.48 -0.93
CA PHE A 12 24.29 13.30 -0.21
C PHE A 12 24.09 13.61 1.28
N GLU A 13 22.95 13.18 1.84
CA GLU A 13 22.61 13.30 3.26
C GLU A 13 22.45 11.89 3.87
N GLU A 14 23.11 11.62 5.00
CA GLU A 14 22.94 10.37 5.74
C GLU A 14 21.84 10.48 6.80
N LYS A 15 20.99 9.45 6.91
CA LYS A 15 19.90 9.38 7.91
C LYS A 15 19.87 8.03 8.61
N ILE A 16 19.77 8.04 9.93
CA ILE A 16 19.49 6.85 10.75
C ILE A 16 17.99 6.81 11.05
N ILE A 17 17.30 5.76 10.61
CA ILE A 17 15.85 5.59 10.78
C ILE A 17 15.51 4.28 11.48
N ASN A 18 14.56 4.34 12.41
CA ASN A 18 13.97 3.15 13.01
C ASN A 18 12.79 2.67 12.13
N GLN A 19 12.81 1.40 11.74
CA GLN A 19 11.78 0.81 10.88
C GLN A 19 11.14 -0.41 11.52
N ILE A 20 9.82 -0.54 11.37
CA ILE A 20 9.09 -1.74 11.75
C ILE A 20 9.45 -2.86 10.76
N LYS A 21 9.99 -3.97 11.26
CA LYS A 21 10.25 -5.18 10.47
C LYS A 21 8.92 -5.76 9.99
N ARG A 22 8.66 -5.69 8.68
CA ARG A 22 7.48 -6.28 8.05
C ARG A 22 7.82 -7.69 7.55
N PRO A 23 7.00 -8.72 7.81
CA PRO A 23 7.22 -10.04 7.26
C PRO A 23 6.98 -10.01 5.75
N SER A 24 8.05 -9.95 4.97
CA SER A 24 8.01 -9.96 3.50
C SER A 24 7.31 -11.21 2.96
N GLU A 25 7.45 -12.35 3.64
CA GLU A 25 6.81 -13.62 3.31
C GLU A 25 5.28 -13.51 3.33
N LEU A 26 4.70 -12.76 4.29
CA LEU A 26 3.26 -12.55 4.37
C LEU A 26 2.74 -11.79 3.15
N ARG A 27 3.46 -10.75 2.72
CA ARG A 27 3.13 -10.01 1.48
C ARG A 27 3.12 -10.95 0.28
N THR A 28 4.18 -11.73 0.10
CA THR A 28 4.30 -12.66 -1.04
C THR A 28 3.20 -13.70 -1.03
N ALA A 29 2.93 -14.32 0.13
CA ALA A 29 1.85 -15.29 0.28
C ALA A 29 0.47 -14.70 -0.09
N ILE A 30 0.21 -13.45 0.32
CA ILE A 30 -1.06 -12.78 0.01
C ILE A 30 -1.21 -12.49 -1.47
N ILE A 31 -0.18 -11.95 -2.13
CA ILE A 31 -0.23 -11.69 -3.58
C ILE A 31 -0.39 -13.00 -4.36
N ASN A 32 0.25 -14.09 -3.92
CA ASN A 32 0.10 -15.39 -4.57
C ASN A 32 -1.32 -15.95 -4.46
N ILE A 33 -2.01 -15.70 -3.34
CA ILE A 33 -3.38 -16.19 -3.10
C ILE A 33 -4.43 -15.27 -3.76
N LYS A 34 -4.31 -13.95 -3.57
CA LYS A 34 -5.30 -12.96 -4.00
C LYS A 34 -5.08 -12.46 -5.44
N GLY A 35 -3.91 -12.73 -6.01
CA GLY A 35 -3.48 -12.14 -7.28
C GLY A 35 -2.98 -10.70 -7.13
N ALA A 36 -2.65 -10.08 -8.26
CA ALA A 36 -2.11 -8.72 -8.33
C ALA A 36 -3.17 -7.63 -8.65
N THR A 37 -4.43 -8.03 -8.84
CA THR A 37 -5.49 -7.10 -9.18
C THR A 37 -5.83 -6.24 -7.98
N CYS A 38 -5.85 -4.92 -8.17
CA CYS A 38 -6.19 -3.94 -7.15
C CYS A 38 -7.62 -4.20 -6.63
N GLN A 39 -7.76 -4.39 -5.32
CA GLN A 39 -9.05 -4.66 -4.70
C GLN A 39 -9.98 -3.43 -4.64
N ILE A 40 -9.46 -2.22 -4.92
CA ILE A 40 -10.27 -0.99 -4.99
C ILE A 40 -10.72 -0.71 -6.42
N CYS A 41 -9.77 -0.55 -7.35
CA CYS A 41 -10.09 -0.07 -8.71
C CYS A 41 -10.07 -1.16 -9.79
N GLY A 42 -9.74 -2.41 -9.45
CA GLY A 42 -9.66 -3.51 -10.41
C GLY A 42 -8.46 -3.45 -11.37
N TYR A 43 -7.53 -2.50 -11.21
CA TYR A 43 -6.33 -2.43 -12.05
C TYR A 43 -5.48 -3.71 -11.88
N PRO A 44 -5.10 -4.42 -12.96
CA PRO A 44 -4.46 -5.73 -12.87
C PRO A 44 -3.00 -5.71 -12.41
N GLY A 45 -2.39 -4.53 -12.25
CA GLY A 45 -0.96 -4.38 -12.05
C GLY A 45 -0.19 -4.20 -13.36
N PHE A 46 1.14 -4.18 -13.31
CA PHE A 46 1.99 -4.08 -14.50
C PHE A 46 3.15 -5.07 -14.43
N LYS A 47 3.67 -5.49 -15.59
CA LYS A 47 4.76 -6.46 -15.68
C LYS A 47 6.09 -5.84 -15.22
N LYS A 48 6.78 -6.48 -14.28
CA LYS A 48 8.14 -6.13 -13.88
C LYS A 48 9.17 -6.69 -14.88
N LYS A 49 10.43 -6.26 -14.74
CA LYS A 49 11.58 -6.80 -15.50
C LYS A 49 11.78 -8.31 -15.33
N ASP A 50 11.33 -8.88 -14.21
CA ASP A 50 11.39 -10.31 -13.90
C ASP A 50 10.14 -11.09 -14.35
N ASP A 51 9.35 -10.50 -15.26
CA ASP A 51 8.09 -11.00 -15.78
C ASP A 51 6.92 -11.17 -14.79
N THR A 52 7.14 -10.98 -13.49
CA THR A 52 6.04 -11.05 -12.51
C THR A 52 5.22 -9.75 -12.47
N ILE A 53 3.97 -9.83 -12.05
CA ILE A 53 3.07 -8.67 -12.00
C ILE A 53 3.29 -7.87 -10.71
N TYR A 54 3.49 -6.56 -10.84
CA TYR A 54 3.65 -5.62 -9.75
C TYR A 54 2.30 -5.26 -9.13
N ALA A 55 2.21 -5.43 -7.81
CA ALA A 55 1.18 -4.88 -6.94
C ALA A 55 1.77 -4.59 -5.56
N GLU A 56 1.13 -3.71 -4.80
CA GLU A 56 1.51 -3.37 -3.44
C GLU A 56 0.56 -4.03 -2.45
N THR A 57 1.03 -4.25 -1.22
CA THR A 57 0.17 -4.65 -0.11
C THR A 57 0.10 -3.55 0.93
N HIS A 58 -1.10 -3.31 1.44
CA HIS A 58 -1.37 -2.29 2.44
C HIS A 58 -1.97 -2.93 3.70
N HIS A 59 -1.45 -2.56 4.88
CA HIS A 59 -2.04 -2.97 6.16
C HIS A 59 -3.08 -1.92 6.57
N MET A 60 -4.36 -2.28 6.57
CA MET A 60 -5.46 -1.35 6.89
C MET A 60 -5.39 -0.86 8.34
N ILE A 61 -5.19 -1.77 9.29
CA ILE A 61 -4.69 -1.44 10.62
C ILE A 61 -3.17 -1.35 10.53
N GLU A 62 -2.65 -0.13 10.60
CA GLU A 62 -1.22 0.14 10.55
C GLU A 62 -0.45 -0.55 11.69
N LEU A 63 0.75 -1.06 11.36
CA LEU A 63 1.59 -1.79 12.31
C LEU A 63 2.18 -0.92 13.42
N ASN A 64 2.28 0.40 13.22
CA ASN A 64 2.75 1.36 14.23
C ASN A 64 1.80 1.45 15.45
N LYS A 65 0.51 1.12 15.27
CA LYS A 65 -0.49 1.08 16.35
C LYS A 65 -0.24 -0.07 17.32
N LYS A 66 0.64 -1.02 16.99
CA LYS A 66 1.02 -2.18 17.82
C LYS A 66 -0.19 -2.99 18.33
N VAL A 67 -1.28 -2.99 17.56
CA VAL A 67 -2.48 -3.76 17.87
C VAL A 67 -2.21 -5.26 17.65
N PRO A 68 -2.64 -6.15 18.55
CA PRO A 68 -2.50 -7.59 18.36
C PRO A 68 -3.12 -8.09 17.05
N LYS A 69 -2.53 -9.14 16.46
CA LYS A 69 -3.06 -9.83 15.26
C LYS A 69 -3.20 -8.94 14.01
N THR A 70 -2.39 -7.89 13.88
CA THR A 70 -2.34 -7.04 12.67
C THR A 70 -1.52 -7.64 11.52
N LEU A 71 -0.66 -8.64 11.81
CA LEU A 71 0.05 -9.45 10.82
C LEU A 71 -0.81 -10.61 10.30
N GLN A 72 -1.99 -10.31 9.76
CA GLN A 72 -2.96 -11.31 9.30
C GLN A 72 -3.51 -10.91 7.92
N SER A 73 -3.90 -11.90 7.10
CA SER A 73 -4.32 -11.68 5.72
C SER A 73 -5.61 -10.85 5.57
N TRP A 74 -6.50 -10.87 6.57
CA TRP A 74 -7.71 -10.04 6.60
C TRP A 74 -7.39 -8.54 6.75
N ASN A 75 -6.24 -8.21 7.34
CA ASN A 75 -5.81 -6.83 7.55
C ASN A 75 -5.04 -6.27 6.34
N ILE A 76 -4.88 -7.06 5.28
CA ILE A 76 -4.00 -6.72 4.17
C ILE A 76 -4.75 -6.75 2.85
N LEU A 77 -4.68 -5.62 2.14
CA LEU A 77 -5.24 -5.46 0.80
C LEU A 77 -4.14 -5.48 -0.26
N VAL A 78 -4.45 -6.03 -1.42
CA VAL A 78 -3.64 -5.89 -2.64
C VAL A 78 -4.13 -4.68 -3.43
N LEU A 79 -3.22 -3.75 -3.71
CA LEU A 79 -3.55 -2.46 -4.33
C LEU A 79 -2.58 -2.11 -5.45
N CYS A 80 -3.05 -1.32 -6.41
CA CYS A 80 -2.17 -0.63 -7.33
C CYS A 80 -1.46 0.54 -6.62
N PRO A 81 -0.32 1.04 -7.15
CA PRO A 81 0.42 2.15 -6.54
C PRO A 81 -0.44 3.39 -6.28
N LEU A 82 -1.36 3.70 -7.20
CA LEU A 82 -2.20 4.88 -7.09
C LEU A 82 -3.20 4.74 -5.93
N CYS A 83 -3.98 3.66 -5.88
CA CYS A 83 -4.93 3.44 -4.79
C CYS A 83 -4.21 3.32 -3.44
N HIS A 84 -3.04 2.67 -3.39
CA HIS A 84 -2.27 2.60 -2.15
C HIS A 84 -1.88 3.99 -1.65
N ARG A 85 -1.40 4.88 -2.54
CA ARG A 85 -1.09 6.27 -2.17
C ARG A 85 -2.33 7.07 -1.79
N LYS A 86 -3.46 6.86 -2.47
CA LYS A 86 -4.72 7.53 -2.12
C LYS A 86 -5.18 7.16 -0.70
N ILE A 87 -5.05 5.92 -0.27
CA ILE A 87 -5.36 5.55 1.13
C ILE A 87 -4.49 6.33 2.14
N HIS A 88 -3.23 6.62 1.82
CA HIS A 88 -2.34 7.36 2.72
C HIS A 88 -2.54 8.88 2.70
N TYR A 89 -2.96 9.45 1.57
CA TYR A 89 -2.84 10.90 1.34
C TYR A 89 -4.13 11.59 0.88
N ALA A 90 -5.12 10.85 0.38
CA ALA A 90 -6.42 11.41 0.00
C ALA A 90 -7.39 11.34 1.18
N GLU A 91 -8.57 11.94 0.99
CA GLU A 91 -9.69 11.76 1.91
C GLU A 91 -10.13 10.29 1.88
N CYS A 92 -9.82 9.58 2.96
CA CYS A 92 -10.04 8.15 3.09
C CYS A 92 -10.51 7.83 4.51
N GLU A 93 -11.67 7.19 4.61
CA GLU A 93 -12.17 6.59 5.84
C GLU A 93 -12.21 5.07 5.68
N SER A 94 -11.94 4.33 6.75
CA SER A 94 -12.03 2.88 6.72
C SER A 94 -12.48 2.29 8.05
N GLU A 95 -13.30 1.23 7.96
CA GLU A 95 -13.84 0.51 9.08
C GLU A 95 -13.85 -0.99 8.76
N TYR A 96 -13.51 -1.83 9.75
CA TYR A 96 -13.60 -3.27 9.61
C TYR A 96 -14.99 -3.75 10.06
N LEU A 97 -15.81 -4.20 9.10
CA LEU A 97 -17.17 -4.69 9.28
C LEU A 97 -17.19 -6.21 9.13
N ASP A 98 -17.39 -6.96 10.21
CA ASP A 98 -17.49 -8.44 10.25
C ASP A 98 -16.97 -9.16 8.99
N LYS A 99 -15.64 -9.36 8.94
CA LYS A 99 -14.88 -10.02 7.86
C LYS A 99 -14.64 -9.22 6.57
N HIS A 100 -15.08 -7.97 6.51
CA HIS A 100 -14.91 -7.09 5.37
C HIS A 100 -14.32 -5.74 5.80
N TRP A 101 -13.67 -5.05 4.87
CA TRP A 101 -13.30 -3.66 5.00
C TRP A 101 -14.30 -2.79 4.26
N ARG A 102 -14.94 -1.87 4.98
CA ARG A 102 -15.61 -0.72 4.39
C ARG A 102 -14.60 0.39 4.22
N ILE A 103 -14.46 0.90 3.01
CA ILE A 103 -13.54 1.99 2.67
C ILE A 103 -14.32 3.04 1.91
N ILE A 104 -14.30 4.28 2.40
CA ILE A 104 -14.76 5.44 1.65
C ILE A 104 -13.50 6.15 1.16
N LEU A 105 -13.31 6.22 -0.16
CA LEU A 105 -12.17 6.88 -0.78
C LEU A 105 -12.65 7.85 -1.84
N GLU A 106 -12.40 9.15 -1.64
CA GLU A 106 -12.85 10.23 -2.54
C GLU A 106 -14.35 10.09 -2.88
N ASP A 107 -15.20 10.05 -1.85
CA ASP A 107 -16.66 9.91 -1.94
C ASP A 107 -17.19 8.59 -2.53
N LYS A 108 -16.32 7.61 -2.79
CA LYS A 108 -16.72 6.29 -3.29
C LYS A 108 -16.57 5.24 -2.21
N GLU A 109 -17.62 4.46 -2.02
CA GLU A 109 -17.64 3.35 -1.06
C GLU A 109 -17.23 2.02 -1.71
N TYR A 110 -16.37 1.28 -1.01
CA TYR A 110 -15.91 -0.06 -1.37
C TYR A 110 -16.10 -0.98 -0.17
N ILE A 111 -16.67 -2.17 -0.42
CA ILE A 111 -16.74 -3.27 0.55
C ILE A 111 -15.86 -4.40 0.02
N ILE A 112 -14.79 -4.72 0.76
CA ILE A 112 -13.72 -5.64 0.33
C ILE A 112 -13.52 -6.77 1.32
#